data_AF-A0A9W6YLU8-F1
#
_entry.id   AF-A0A9W6YLU8-F1
#
_cell.length_a   1.000
_cell.length_b   1.000
_cell.length_c   1.000
_cell.angle_alpha   90.00
_cell.angle_beta   90.00
_cell.angle_gamma   90.00
#
_symmetry.space_group_name_H-M   'P 1'
#
loop_
_entity.id
_entity.type
_entity.pdbx_description
1 polymer ?
#
loop_
_entity_poly.entity_id
_entity_poly.type
_entity_poly.pdbx_seq_one_letter_code
_entity_poly.pdbx_strand_id
1 'polypeptide(L)'
;MDSPELHTHMTYASHPIPAQVHSGIHLGAAMASLSPKSYAILESDHSQESGYAGAVMATPSEKPRGARVGSLVDRDVEVKYESIRNPCVLSWSDLSYIVKGKKTPELPWGTKTILDRVSGRCAPGELTAVMGPSGSGKTTLVDLLADRISSGEVSGGIEVNGMERDPKTFRVVTSYVAQEDTLLGSFTVVETMRMAAKLSLPSTVTSHEIEIRVENVMDAMGLGTARDTLVGDIFRKGLSGGQKRRLSIAIELLSSPSILILDEPTSGLDSSAAHNVMKFIVRLCAEGKTVVHQPSSLVYEMFTNDIVLSAGQTVYCGPRSKMIPYFASTGYECPQYMNPAEYFISLVNTDFEDHAEVPKLVFAYTKSDVSKQIQDRINRDRATLKHLPDIRKRPPSAWRQFGVLMYRNLVNNIRNPGIYWIRLFMYFCLSFMVGTMYLSNNDDLTEEDLIPMLFYVQAFLLAERGELRVRQLPGDAAGHLPHRGHVDGAGGAAGGSERVRVLLAEPVPVARGV
;
A
#
# COMPACT_ATOMS: atom_id res chain seq x y z
N MET A 1 35.40 -55.78 18.05
CA MET A 1 34.91 -57.16 18.17
C MET A 1 33.52 -57.10 18.73
N ASP A 2 32.44 -57.31 18.01
CA ASP A 2 32.10 -57.26 16.59
C ASP A 2 30.56 -57.30 16.65
N SER A 3 29.91 -56.52 15.80
CA SER A 3 28.50 -56.70 15.44
C SER A 3 28.32 -58.12 14.81
N PRO A 4 27.10 -58.70 14.61
CA PRO A 4 26.04 -58.04 13.83
C PRO A 4 24.56 -58.37 14.17
N GLU A 5 23.74 -57.44 13.67
CA GLU A 5 22.35 -57.44 13.16
C GLU A 5 21.51 -58.73 13.14
N LEU A 6 20.20 -58.57 13.41
CA LEU A 6 19.14 -59.10 12.53
C LEU A 6 17.79 -58.35 12.71
N HIS A 7 17.10 -58.13 11.58
CA HIS A 7 15.73 -57.62 11.40
C HIS A 7 14.64 -58.39 12.17
N THR A 8 13.45 -57.80 12.40
CA THR A 8 12.12 -58.22 11.85
C THR A 8 10.96 -57.37 12.42
N HIS A 9 9.95 -57.10 11.57
CA HIS A 9 8.62 -56.54 11.85
C HIS A 9 7.78 -57.35 12.88
N MET A 10 6.90 -56.70 13.66
CA MET A 10 5.45 -57.00 13.70
C MET A 10 4.63 -56.10 14.66
N THR A 11 3.39 -55.87 14.21
CA THR A 11 2.18 -55.29 14.80
C THR A 11 1.74 -55.94 16.12
N TYR A 12 1.04 -55.21 17.03
CA TYR A 12 -0.30 -55.52 17.61
C TYR A 12 -0.65 -54.74 18.91
N ALA A 13 -1.83 -54.11 18.88
CA ALA A 13 -2.94 -54.10 19.89
C ALA A 13 -2.92 -53.38 21.27
N SER A 14 -4.05 -52.65 21.46
CA SER A 14 -5.05 -52.66 22.57
C SER A 14 -4.75 -52.02 23.95
N HIS A 15 -5.52 -50.95 24.24
CA HIS A 15 -6.32 -50.56 25.44
C HIS A 15 -5.94 -51.09 26.86
N PRO A 16 -6.22 -50.37 28.00
CA PRO A 16 -7.48 -49.65 28.32
C PRO A 16 -7.44 -48.40 29.28
N ILE A 17 -8.64 -47.82 29.47
CA ILE A 17 -9.22 -46.82 30.44
C ILE A 17 -9.03 -47.28 31.92
N PRO A 18 -9.03 -46.48 33.05
CA PRO A 18 -10.05 -45.51 33.58
C PRO A 18 -9.48 -44.32 34.43
N ALA A 19 -10.20 -43.47 35.17
CA ALA A 19 -11.50 -42.76 35.16
C ALA A 19 -11.59 -41.90 36.46
N GLN A 20 -12.28 -40.75 36.40
CA GLN A 20 -12.98 -39.98 37.47
C GLN A 20 -12.16 -39.34 38.63
N VAL A 21 -12.52 -38.15 39.16
CA VAL A 21 -13.64 -37.88 40.11
C VAL A 21 -14.23 -36.45 40.01
N HIS A 22 -15.54 -36.38 40.29
CA HIS A 22 -16.51 -35.28 40.38
C HIS A 22 -16.40 -34.32 41.57
N SER A 23 -16.91 -33.09 41.41
CA SER A 23 -17.97 -32.41 42.22
C SER A 23 -18.16 -30.98 41.64
N GLY A 24 -19.33 -30.48 41.24
CA GLY A 24 -20.66 -30.47 41.88
C GLY A 24 -20.83 -29.09 42.56
N ILE A 25 -21.63 -28.15 42.02
CA ILE A 25 -22.97 -27.79 42.53
C ILE A 25 -23.77 -27.06 41.43
N HIS A 26 -25.05 -27.43 41.35
CA HIS A 26 -26.11 -26.98 40.44
C HIS A 26 -27.19 -26.24 41.26
N LEU A 27 -27.84 -25.22 40.67
CA LEU A 27 -29.25 -24.80 40.85
C LEU A 27 -29.50 -23.81 39.69
N GLY A 28 -30.30 -24.02 38.63
CA GLY A 28 -31.68 -24.52 38.53
C GLY A 28 -32.66 -23.38 38.83
N ALA A 29 -33.66 -22.97 38.05
CA ALA A 29 -34.16 -23.26 36.70
C ALA A 29 -35.27 -22.22 36.39
N ALA A 30 -35.57 -21.92 35.12
CA ALA A 30 -36.94 -21.69 34.62
C ALA A 30 -36.96 -21.54 33.09
N MET A 31 -37.76 -22.40 32.45
CA MET A 31 -38.00 -22.52 31.01
C MET A 31 -38.90 -21.42 30.44
N ALA A 32 -38.73 -21.13 29.15
CA ALA A 32 -39.85 -21.05 28.20
C ALA A 32 -39.40 -21.34 26.76
N SER A 33 -40.18 -22.21 26.10
CA SER A 33 -40.14 -22.76 24.74
C SER A 33 -39.95 -21.78 23.55
N LEU A 34 -39.34 -22.26 22.46
CA LEU A 34 -40.02 -22.55 21.17
C LEU A 34 -39.03 -23.12 20.12
N SER A 35 -39.52 -24.05 19.30
CA SER A 35 -38.81 -24.99 18.42
C SER A 35 -38.51 -24.46 16.99
N PRO A 36 -37.66 -25.16 16.20
CA PRO A 36 -37.23 -24.73 14.88
C PRO A 36 -38.05 -25.38 13.75
N LYS A 37 -38.25 -24.69 12.62
CA LYS A 37 -38.69 -25.33 11.37
C LYS A 37 -37.87 -24.84 10.17
N SER A 38 -37.26 -25.85 9.53
CA SER A 38 -36.62 -25.89 8.23
C SER A 38 -37.54 -25.48 7.09
N TYR A 39 -36.98 -24.97 6.00
CA TYR A 39 -37.64 -25.02 4.68
C TYR A 39 -36.66 -25.49 3.60
N ALA A 40 -37.18 -26.42 2.81
CA ALA A 40 -36.54 -27.15 1.73
C ALA A 40 -36.94 -26.59 0.36
N ILE A 41 -36.11 -26.95 -0.62
CA ILE A 41 -36.20 -26.80 -2.08
C ILE A 41 -37.47 -27.49 -2.63
N LEU A 42 -38.16 -26.87 -3.59
CA LEU A 42 -38.95 -27.57 -4.62
C LEU A 42 -39.03 -26.76 -5.93
N GLU A 43 -38.52 -27.36 -7.02
CA GLU A 43 -38.95 -27.15 -8.40
C GLU A 43 -40.34 -27.77 -8.63
N SER A 44 -41.12 -27.25 -9.58
CA SER A 44 -41.87 -28.07 -10.55
C SER A 44 -42.53 -27.23 -11.63
N ASP A 45 -42.38 -27.73 -12.86
CA ASP A 45 -43.06 -27.34 -14.09
C ASP A 45 -44.58 -27.56 -14.03
N HIS A 46 -45.33 -26.72 -14.77
CA HIS A 46 -46.35 -27.23 -15.68
C HIS A 46 -46.76 -26.20 -16.75
N SER A 47 -46.81 -26.73 -17.97
CA SER A 47 -47.18 -26.18 -19.27
C SER A 47 -48.69 -26.02 -19.47
N GLN A 48 -49.13 -25.04 -20.30
CA GLN A 48 -50.14 -25.23 -21.36
C GLN A 48 -50.33 -23.99 -22.26
N GLU A 49 -50.49 -24.27 -23.56
CA GLU A 49 -50.71 -23.37 -24.70
C GLU A 49 -52.14 -22.80 -24.79
N SER A 50 -52.29 -21.63 -25.43
CA SER A 50 -53.29 -21.39 -26.50
C SER A 50 -53.16 -19.96 -27.07
N GLY A 51 -53.15 -19.84 -28.40
CA GLY A 51 -53.14 -18.56 -29.12
C GLY A 51 -54.51 -18.11 -29.61
N TYR A 52 -54.64 -16.85 -30.06
CA TYR A 52 -55.24 -16.44 -31.34
C TYR A 52 -55.21 -14.89 -31.52
N ALA A 53 -54.74 -14.49 -32.71
CA ALA A 53 -55.07 -13.33 -33.56
C ALA A 53 -55.45 -11.92 -33.01
N GLY A 54 -54.65 -10.93 -33.44
CA GLY A 54 -55.09 -9.89 -34.38
C GLY A 54 -55.77 -8.62 -33.84
N ALA A 55 -55.02 -7.51 -33.78
CA ALA A 55 -55.56 -6.16 -34.07
C ALA A 55 -54.44 -5.19 -34.46
N VAL A 56 -54.76 -4.35 -35.45
CA VAL A 56 -53.89 -3.46 -36.21
C VAL A 56 -53.96 -2.02 -35.64
N MET A 57 -52.80 -1.35 -35.62
CA MET A 57 -52.51 0.10 -35.65
C MET A 57 -53.28 1.10 -34.76
N ALA A 58 -52.52 1.82 -33.91
CA ALA A 58 -52.42 3.29 -33.97
C ALA A 58 -51.21 3.77 -33.14
N THR A 59 -50.32 4.55 -33.75
CA THR A 59 -49.32 5.39 -33.04
C THR A 59 -50.02 6.64 -32.51
N PRO A 60 -49.53 7.27 -31.41
CA PRO A 60 -48.51 8.30 -31.59
C PRO A 60 -47.41 8.33 -30.52
N SER A 61 -46.19 8.59 -30.99
CA SER A 61 -45.23 9.58 -30.48
C SER A 61 -45.12 9.79 -28.95
N GLU A 62 -44.08 9.19 -28.34
CA GLU A 62 -43.03 9.95 -27.62
C GLU A 62 -41.85 9.03 -27.25
N LYS A 63 -40.64 9.44 -27.64
CA LYS A 63 -39.39 8.70 -27.38
C LYS A 63 -38.91 8.99 -25.95
N PRO A 64 -38.64 7.99 -25.09
CA PRO A 64 -37.66 8.15 -24.03
C PRO A 64 -36.27 8.06 -24.65
N ARG A 65 -35.47 9.12 -24.50
CA ARG A 65 -34.07 9.16 -24.90
C ARG A 65 -33.29 8.08 -24.16
N GLY A 66 -32.96 6.99 -24.86
CA GLY A 66 -31.98 6.01 -24.42
C GLY A 66 -30.62 6.69 -24.22
N ALA A 67 -30.12 6.64 -22.98
CA ALA A 67 -28.73 6.92 -22.68
C ALA A 67 -27.89 5.80 -23.31
N ARG A 68 -27.32 6.09 -24.49
CA ARG A 68 -26.26 5.27 -25.08
C ARG A 68 -25.03 5.42 -24.19
N VAL A 69 -24.69 4.38 -23.44
CA VAL A 69 -23.32 4.15 -22.96
C VAL A 69 -22.49 3.78 -24.19
N GLY A 70 -22.08 4.81 -24.94
CA GLY A 70 -21.18 4.66 -26.07
C GLY A 70 -19.74 4.53 -25.58
N SER A 71 -19.01 3.56 -26.15
CA SER A 71 -17.56 3.38 -26.06
C SER A 71 -16.81 4.72 -25.97
N LEU A 72 -16.17 4.98 -24.82
CA LEU A 72 -15.43 6.21 -24.52
C LEU A 72 -13.91 6.03 -24.54
N VAL A 73 -13.38 4.88 -24.98
CA VAL A 73 -11.96 4.54 -24.77
C VAL A 73 -11.30 4.04 -26.04
N ASP A 74 -11.31 4.82 -27.13
CA ASP A 74 -10.33 4.64 -28.22
C ASP A 74 -10.23 5.84 -29.18
N ARG A 75 -9.92 7.02 -28.66
CA ARG A 75 -9.40 8.09 -29.51
C ARG A 75 -8.02 8.45 -28.98
N ASP A 76 -7.03 8.47 -29.87
CA ASP A 76 -5.79 9.22 -29.69
C ASP A 76 -6.17 10.70 -29.49
N VAL A 77 -6.60 11.06 -28.27
CA VAL A 77 -6.98 12.43 -27.92
C VAL A 77 -5.69 13.18 -27.74
N GLU A 78 -5.35 14.00 -28.73
CA GLU A 78 -4.37 15.06 -28.56
C GLU A 78 -4.85 15.95 -27.41
N VAL A 79 -4.19 15.82 -26.25
CA VAL A 79 -4.62 16.48 -25.01
C VAL A 79 -4.42 17.98 -25.18
N LYS A 80 -5.51 18.70 -25.44
CA LYS A 80 -5.51 20.16 -25.47
C LYS A 80 -5.38 20.67 -24.04
N TYR A 81 -4.16 21.05 -23.67
CA TYR A 81 -3.82 21.56 -22.34
C TYR A 81 -4.58 22.83 -21.94
N GLU A 82 -5.15 23.57 -22.91
CA GLU A 82 -5.86 24.83 -22.70
C GLU A 82 -7.11 24.72 -21.83
N SER A 83 -7.77 23.55 -21.81
CA SER A 83 -8.97 23.31 -20.98
C SER A 83 -8.68 22.73 -19.61
N ILE A 84 -7.43 22.35 -19.32
CA ILE A 84 -7.05 21.66 -18.09
C ILE A 84 -6.58 22.67 -17.06
N ARG A 85 -7.15 22.61 -15.86
CA ARG A 85 -6.74 23.45 -14.74
C ARG A 85 -5.42 22.91 -14.18
N ASN A 86 -4.30 23.47 -14.62
CA ASN A 86 -2.92 23.10 -14.26
C ASN A 86 -2.48 21.71 -14.77
N PRO A 87 -2.24 21.57 -16.08
CA PRO A 87 -1.69 20.34 -16.64
C PRO A 87 -0.29 20.07 -16.10
N CYS A 88 -0.08 18.89 -15.53
CA CYS A 88 1.23 18.43 -15.06
C CYS A 88 1.64 17.15 -15.78
N VAL A 89 2.53 17.26 -16.75
CA VAL A 89 3.18 16.13 -17.40
C VAL A 89 4.39 15.72 -16.57
N LEU A 90 4.48 14.44 -16.24
CA LEU A 90 5.63 13.82 -15.59
C LEU A 90 6.39 13.01 -16.63
N SER A 91 7.66 13.33 -16.85
CA SER A 91 8.52 12.59 -17.77
C SER A 91 9.84 12.24 -17.11
N TRP A 92 10.42 11.10 -17.50
CA TRP A 92 11.74 10.68 -17.03
C TRP A 92 12.53 10.11 -18.20
N SER A 93 13.84 10.37 -18.20
CA SER A 93 14.75 9.96 -19.27
C SER A 93 16.01 9.35 -18.68
N ASP A 94 16.38 8.18 -19.20
CA ASP A 94 17.57 7.41 -18.83
C ASP A 94 17.72 7.20 -17.31
N LEU A 95 16.59 6.95 -16.63
CA LEU A 95 16.53 6.79 -15.18
C LEU A 95 17.15 5.45 -14.76
N SER A 96 18.23 5.51 -14.00
CA SER A 96 18.87 4.35 -13.39
C SER A 96 18.96 4.51 -11.87
N TYR A 97 18.84 3.40 -11.15
CA TYR A 97 18.92 3.39 -9.70
C TYR A 97 19.75 2.21 -9.19
N ILE A 98 20.77 2.54 -8.39
CA ILE A 98 21.76 1.60 -7.89
C ILE A 98 21.77 1.64 -6.37
N VAL A 99 21.63 0.47 -5.74
CA VAL A 99 21.65 0.30 -4.29
C VAL A 99 22.96 -0.36 -3.87
N LYS A 100 23.56 0.13 -2.78
CA LYS A 100 24.73 -0.50 -2.15
C LYS A 100 24.27 -1.63 -1.22
N GLY A 101 24.74 -2.84 -1.48
CA GLY A 101 24.48 -4.04 -0.69
C GLY A 101 25.75 -4.61 -0.06
N LYS A 102 25.60 -5.68 0.73
CA LYS A 102 26.75 -6.45 1.21
C LYS A 102 27.37 -7.21 0.04
N LYS A 103 28.70 -7.29 0.01
CA LYS A 103 29.41 -8.11 -0.97
C LYS A 103 29.02 -9.58 -0.77
N THR A 104 28.44 -10.18 -1.80
CA THR A 104 28.07 -11.59 -1.88
C THR A 104 28.65 -12.16 -3.18
N PRO A 105 28.71 -13.50 -3.35
CA PRO A 105 29.17 -14.09 -4.62
C PRO A 105 28.37 -13.57 -5.84
N GLU A 106 27.09 -13.26 -5.63
CA GLU A 106 26.18 -12.71 -6.64
C GLU A 106 26.33 -11.19 -6.85
N LEU A 107 26.93 -10.47 -5.89
CA LEU A 107 27.20 -9.03 -5.95
C LEU A 107 28.68 -8.73 -5.66
N PRO A 108 29.59 -8.94 -6.64
CA PRO A 108 31.04 -8.79 -6.44
C PRO A 108 31.44 -7.38 -6.01
N TRP A 109 30.75 -6.38 -6.57
CA TRP A 109 31.02 -4.95 -6.31
C TRP A 109 30.23 -4.41 -5.12
N GLY A 110 29.33 -5.20 -4.51
CA GLY A 110 28.43 -4.72 -3.46
C GLY A 110 27.43 -3.67 -3.95
N THR A 111 27.11 -3.64 -5.24
CA THR A 111 26.13 -2.73 -5.83
C THR A 111 25.13 -3.49 -6.70
N LYS A 112 23.84 -3.27 -6.46
CA LYS A 112 22.74 -3.85 -7.23
C LYS A 112 22.07 -2.75 -8.05
N THR A 113 22.08 -2.89 -9.37
CA THR A 113 21.24 -2.07 -10.25
C THR A 113 19.81 -2.59 -10.16
N ILE A 114 18.88 -1.74 -9.75
CA ILE A 114 17.46 -2.07 -9.64
C ILE A 114 16.70 -1.56 -10.87
N LEU A 115 17.10 -0.39 -11.40
CA LEU A 115 16.58 0.18 -12.64
C LEU A 115 17.76 0.56 -13.54
N ASP A 116 17.65 0.27 -14.83
CA ASP A 116 18.67 0.57 -15.85
C ASP A 116 18.02 1.33 -17.03
N ARG A 117 18.33 2.63 -17.11
CA ARG A 117 18.00 3.55 -18.21
C ARG A 117 16.53 3.49 -18.65
N VAL A 118 15.64 3.50 -17.66
CA VAL A 118 14.20 3.51 -17.87
C VAL A 118 13.76 4.91 -18.32
N SER A 119 12.93 4.97 -19.36
CA SER A 119 12.40 6.23 -19.91
C SER A 119 10.91 6.12 -20.14
N GLY A 120 10.18 7.21 -19.91
CA GLY A 120 8.72 7.20 -20.02
C GLY A 120 8.07 8.53 -19.68
N ARG A 121 6.74 8.55 -19.78
CA ARG A 121 5.93 9.77 -19.70
C ARG A 121 4.51 9.46 -19.21
N CYS A 122 3.97 10.34 -18.38
CA CYS A 122 2.57 10.36 -17.97
C CYS A 122 2.02 11.78 -18.12
N ALA A 123 0.87 11.95 -18.77
CA ALA A 123 0.24 13.26 -18.95
C ALA A 123 -1.17 13.38 -18.35
N PRO A 124 -1.65 14.63 -18.19
CA PRO A 124 -3.02 14.91 -17.77
C PRO A 124 -4.04 14.20 -18.65
N GLY A 125 -5.04 13.56 -18.02
CA GLY A 125 -6.04 12.79 -18.75
C GLY A 125 -5.66 11.33 -19.00
N GLU A 126 -4.39 10.98 -18.82
CA GLU A 126 -3.91 9.62 -18.98
C GLU A 126 -3.91 8.88 -17.63
N LEU A 127 -4.37 7.63 -17.66
CA LEU A 127 -4.21 6.66 -16.59
C LEU A 127 -3.13 5.66 -17.02
N THR A 128 -1.96 5.75 -16.37
CA THR A 128 -0.79 4.93 -16.71
C THR A 128 -0.65 3.74 -15.76
N ALA A 129 -0.63 2.53 -16.29
CA ALA A 129 -0.32 1.30 -15.57
C ALA A 129 1.20 1.05 -15.53
N VAL A 130 1.73 0.69 -14.37
CA VAL A 130 3.07 0.12 -14.22
C VAL A 130 2.94 -1.37 -13.94
N MET A 131 3.35 -2.20 -14.89
CA MET A 131 3.20 -3.66 -14.90
C MET A 131 4.55 -4.36 -15.05
N GLY A 132 4.61 -5.63 -14.66
CA GLY A 132 5.83 -6.43 -14.66
C GLY A 132 5.85 -7.47 -13.54
N PRO A 133 6.74 -8.48 -13.60
CA PRO A 133 6.84 -9.55 -12.61
C PRO A 133 7.33 -9.03 -11.27
N SER A 134 7.25 -9.87 -10.23
CA SER A 134 7.85 -9.53 -8.94
C SER A 134 9.35 -9.24 -9.10
N GLY A 135 9.89 -8.27 -8.35
CA GLY A 135 11.31 -7.91 -8.44
C GLY A 135 11.74 -7.14 -9.71
N SER A 136 10.84 -6.83 -10.64
CA SER A 136 11.17 -6.05 -11.87
C SER A 136 11.49 -4.56 -11.65
N GLY A 137 11.31 -4.05 -10.42
CA GLY A 137 11.56 -2.64 -10.09
C GLY A 137 10.34 -1.70 -10.18
N LYS A 138 9.11 -2.21 -10.28
CA LYS A 138 7.87 -1.40 -10.33
C LYS A 138 7.73 -0.42 -9.16
N THR A 139 7.72 -0.94 -7.94
CA THR A 139 7.63 -0.13 -6.71
C THR A 139 8.78 0.86 -6.64
N THR A 140 9.98 0.46 -7.03
CA THR A 140 11.15 1.35 -7.09
C THR A 140 10.99 2.49 -8.10
N LEU A 141 10.45 2.22 -9.30
CA LEU A 141 10.14 3.26 -10.28
C LEU A 141 9.10 4.22 -9.71
N VAL A 142 8.01 3.69 -9.17
CA VAL A 142 6.93 4.47 -8.56
C VAL A 142 7.44 5.34 -7.40
N ASP A 143 8.30 4.81 -6.53
CA ASP A 143 8.92 5.54 -5.43
C ASP A 143 9.89 6.63 -5.90
N LEU A 144 10.66 6.39 -6.96
CA LEU A 144 11.50 7.41 -7.58
C LEU A 144 10.67 8.53 -8.16
N LEU A 145 9.61 8.19 -8.91
CA LEU A 145 8.68 9.17 -9.46
C LEU A 145 8.02 9.98 -8.35
N ALA A 146 7.72 9.37 -7.19
CA ALA A 146 7.14 10.04 -6.02
C ALA A 146 8.14 10.83 -5.15
N ASP A 147 9.44 10.86 -5.48
CA ASP A 147 10.51 11.50 -4.67
C ASP A 147 10.63 10.91 -3.24
N ARG A 148 10.41 9.59 -3.10
CA ARG A 148 10.40 8.89 -1.80
C ARG A 148 11.68 8.12 -1.48
N ILE A 149 12.60 7.98 -2.41
CA ILE A 149 13.85 7.26 -2.19
C ILE A 149 14.87 8.14 -1.45
N SER A 150 15.32 7.67 -0.28
CA SER A 150 16.29 8.37 0.57
C SER A 150 17.73 7.83 0.49
N SER A 151 17.94 6.68 -0.16
CA SER A 151 19.23 6.00 -0.22
C SER A 151 19.50 5.43 -1.61
N GLY A 152 20.77 5.31 -1.99
CA GLY A 152 21.18 4.80 -3.30
C GLY A 152 21.59 5.92 -4.26
N GLU A 153 22.15 5.54 -5.40
CA GLU A 153 22.61 6.46 -6.44
C GLU A 153 21.57 6.46 -7.56
N VAL A 154 21.00 7.65 -7.82
CA VAL A 154 20.04 7.89 -8.90
C VAL A 154 20.79 8.62 -10.01
N SER A 155 20.68 8.13 -11.25
CA SER A 155 21.14 8.84 -12.44
C SER A 155 20.01 8.94 -13.48
N GLY A 156 20.14 9.87 -14.42
CA GLY A 156 19.06 10.25 -15.34
C GLY A 156 18.33 11.52 -14.90
N GLY A 157 17.25 11.86 -15.59
CA GLY A 157 16.47 13.08 -15.34
C GLY A 157 15.00 12.78 -15.09
N ILE A 158 14.41 13.42 -14.08
CA ILE A 158 12.97 13.47 -13.85
C ILE A 158 12.51 14.91 -14.02
N GLU A 159 11.53 15.11 -14.88
CA GLU A 159 11.03 16.43 -15.26
C GLU A 159 9.53 16.53 -15.01
N VAL A 160 9.11 17.70 -14.57
CA VAL A 160 7.71 18.10 -14.51
C VAL A 160 7.51 19.26 -15.46
N ASN A 161 6.58 19.10 -16.40
CA ASN A 161 6.31 20.12 -17.43
C ASN A 161 7.56 20.53 -18.22
N GLY A 162 8.49 19.59 -18.45
CA GLY A 162 9.72 19.83 -19.19
C GLY A 162 10.82 20.59 -18.44
N MET A 163 10.62 20.82 -17.14
CA MET A 163 11.60 21.42 -16.23
C MET A 163 12.07 20.37 -15.23
N GLU A 164 13.34 20.44 -14.82
CA GLU A 164 13.89 19.52 -13.81
C GLU A 164 13.08 19.61 -12.51
N ARG A 165 12.84 18.44 -11.88
CA ARG A 165 12.04 18.33 -10.67
C ARG A 165 12.71 19.02 -9.49
N ASP A 166 12.15 20.15 -9.04
CA ASP A 166 12.42 20.68 -7.69
C ASP A 166 11.67 19.87 -6.63
N PRO A 167 12.33 19.17 -5.70
CA PRO A 167 11.68 18.32 -4.70
C PRO A 167 10.63 19.06 -3.84
N LYS A 168 10.86 20.35 -3.53
CA LYS A 168 9.94 21.13 -2.70
C LYS A 168 8.63 21.40 -3.42
N THR A 169 8.71 21.88 -4.66
CA THR A 169 7.54 22.15 -5.49
C THR A 169 6.86 20.85 -5.91
N PHE A 170 7.63 19.78 -6.17
CA PHE A 170 7.11 18.49 -6.56
C PHE A 170 6.18 17.87 -5.52
N ARG A 171 6.59 17.86 -4.24
CA ARG A 171 5.78 17.31 -3.14
C ARG A 171 4.45 18.04 -2.90
N VAL A 172 4.33 19.26 -3.43
CA VAL A 172 3.13 20.10 -3.30
C VAL A 172 2.11 19.85 -4.43
N VAL A 173 2.60 19.39 -5.58
CA VAL A 173 1.78 19.10 -6.77
C VAL A 173 1.47 17.62 -6.94
N THR A 174 2.30 16.77 -6.33
CA THR A 174 2.17 15.31 -6.36
C THR A 174 1.63 14.79 -5.04
N SER A 175 0.81 13.76 -5.11
CA SER A 175 0.39 12.97 -3.96
C SER A 175 0.62 11.48 -4.24
N TYR A 176 0.95 10.74 -3.18
CA TYR A 176 1.26 9.32 -3.23
C TYR A 176 0.37 8.57 -2.24
N VAL A 177 -0.39 7.60 -2.75
CA VAL A 177 -1.18 6.67 -1.95
C VAL A 177 -0.40 5.36 -1.85
N ALA A 178 0.10 5.06 -0.65
CA ALA A 178 0.81 3.82 -0.37
C ALA A 178 -0.09 2.59 -0.49
N GLN A 179 0.50 1.40 -0.61
CA GLN A 179 -0.25 0.14 -0.61
C GLN A 179 -1.00 -0.08 0.71
N GLU A 180 -0.35 0.17 1.84
CA GLU A 180 -0.95 0.02 3.17
C GLU A 180 -1.52 1.34 3.72
N ASP A 181 -2.77 1.28 4.18
CA ASP A 181 -3.49 2.41 4.75
C ASP A 181 -3.11 2.62 6.22
N THR A 182 -2.33 3.66 6.53
CA THR A 182 -1.96 4.02 7.93
C THR A 182 -3.00 4.93 8.59
N LEU A 183 -4.25 4.48 8.63
CA LEU A 183 -5.35 5.25 9.22
C LEU A 183 -5.54 4.95 10.71
N LEU A 184 -5.84 5.97 11.51
CA LEU A 184 -6.11 5.80 12.94
C LEU A 184 -7.55 5.29 13.15
N GLY A 185 -7.69 4.03 13.55
CA GLY A 185 -9.00 3.36 13.70
C GLY A 185 -9.96 3.97 14.74
N SER A 186 -9.45 4.81 15.65
CA SER A 186 -10.20 5.47 16.74
C SER A 186 -10.93 6.76 16.33
N PHE A 187 -10.75 7.20 15.09
CA PHE A 187 -11.38 8.40 14.55
C PHE A 187 -12.46 8.04 13.53
N THR A 188 -13.41 8.96 13.35
CA THR A 188 -14.41 8.88 12.29
C THR A 188 -13.83 9.29 10.94
N VAL A 189 -14.53 8.97 9.85
CA VAL A 189 -14.18 9.41 8.49
C VAL A 189 -14.02 10.93 8.43
N VAL A 190 -15.00 11.68 8.94
CA VAL A 190 -14.98 13.15 8.90
C VAL A 190 -13.87 13.74 9.76
N GLU A 191 -13.61 13.20 10.95
CA GLU A 191 -12.49 13.65 11.80
C GLU A 191 -11.15 13.42 11.10
N THR A 192 -10.98 12.26 10.49
CA THR A 192 -9.76 11.89 9.76
C THR A 192 -9.51 12.84 8.59
N MET A 193 -10.53 13.08 7.76
CA MET A 193 -10.43 14.00 6.62
C MET A 193 -10.19 15.45 7.07
N ARG A 194 -10.87 15.93 8.12
CA ARG A 194 -10.63 17.28 8.67
C ARG A 194 -9.21 17.45 9.19
N MET A 195 -8.68 16.46 9.91
CA MET A 195 -7.30 16.50 10.40
C MET A 195 -6.31 16.50 9.24
N ALA A 196 -6.50 15.63 8.25
CA ALA A 196 -5.69 15.59 7.03
C ALA A 196 -5.69 16.94 6.30
N ALA A 197 -6.87 17.50 6.05
CA ALA A 197 -7.01 18.82 5.41
C ALA A 197 -6.28 19.91 6.19
N LYS A 198 -6.39 19.89 7.53
CA LYS A 198 -5.72 20.91 8.37
C LYS A 198 -4.20 20.79 8.38
N LEU A 199 -3.65 19.62 8.10
CA LEU A 199 -2.21 19.35 8.03
C LEU A 199 -1.63 19.60 6.64
N SER A 200 -2.42 19.38 5.58
CA SER A 200 -1.95 19.48 4.19
C SER A 200 -2.19 20.87 3.57
N LEU A 201 -3.26 21.57 3.96
CA LEU A 201 -3.62 22.85 3.35
C LEU A 201 -2.83 24.03 3.94
N PRO A 202 -2.53 25.07 3.12
CA PRO A 202 -1.89 26.29 3.58
C PRO A 202 -2.67 26.98 4.70
N SER A 203 -1.97 27.73 5.56
CA SER A 203 -2.60 28.50 6.64
C SER A 203 -3.54 29.60 6.17
N THR A 204 -3.46 29.99 4.89
CA THR A 204 -4.36 30.98 4.27
C THR A 204 -5.78 30.46 4.08
N VAL A 205 -5.96 29.13 4.07
CA VAL A 205 -7.29 28.51 3.89
C VAL A 205 -8.03 28.52 5.22
N THR A 206 -9.24 29.09 5.19
CA THR A 206 -10.11 29.22 6.37
C THR A 206 -10.73 27.89 6.78
N SER A 207 -11.16 27.78 8.04
CA SER A 207 -11.85 26.59 8.54
C SER A 207 -13.13 26.27 7.77
N HIS A 208 -13.83 27.28 7.24
CA HIS A 208 -15.04 27.11 6.47
C HIS A 208 -14.76 26.53 5.07
N GLU A 209 -13.75 27.05 4.37
CA GLU A 209 -13.30 26.51 3.08
C GLU A 209 -12.81 25.06 3.21
N ILE A 210 -12.19 24.73 4.35
CA ILE A 210 -11.76 23.36 4.65
C ILE A 210 -12.96 22.42 4.77
N GLU A 211 -14.02 22.85 5.48
CA GLU A 211 -15.20 22.01 5.64
C GLU A 211 -15.89 21.76 4.29
N ILE A 212 -16.10 22.82 3.49
CA ILE A 212 -16.65 22.69 2.14
C ILE A 212 -15.84 21.71 1.30
N ARG A 213 -14.51 21.81 1.38
CA ARG A 213 -13.60 20.94 0.63
C ARG A 213 -13.64 19.48 1.11
N VAL A 214 -13.73 19.26 2.42
CA VAL A 214 -13.89 17.93 3.01
C VAL A 214 -15.21 17.32 2.56
N GLU A 215 -16.31 18.07 2.58
CA GLU A 215 -17.63 17.60 2.14
C GLU A 215 -17.62 17.27 0.65
N ASN A 216 -17.12 18.16 -0.20
CA ASN A 216 -17.02 17.90 -1.64
C ASN A 216 -16.21 16.64 -1.97
N VAL A 217 -15.07 16.44 -1.30
CA VAL A 217 -14.25 15.23 -1.50
C VAL A 217 -14.95 13.99 -0.95
N MET A 218 -15.61 14.09 0.22
CA MET A 218 -16.32 12.97 0.83
C MET A 218 -17.48 12.49 -0.06
N ASP A 219 -18.22 13.42 -0.65
CA ASP A 219 -19.30 13.13 -1.58
C ASP A 219 -18.76 12.54 -2.89
N ALA A 220 -17.68 13.11 -3.43
CA ALA A 220 -17.02 12.57 -4.62
C ALA A 220 -16.50 11.12 -4.42
N MET A 221 -16.07 10.78 -3.21
CA MET A 221 -15.62 9.44 -2.83
C MET A 221 -16.76 8.49 -2.43
N GLY A 222 -18.02 8.97 -2.41
CA GLY A 222 -19.16 8.17 -1.95
C GLY A 222 -19.02 7.70 -0.50
N LEU A 223 -18.41 8.54 0.35
CA LEU A 223 -18.20 8.26 1.78
C LEU A 223 -19.22 8.96 2.69
N GLY A 224 -20.19 9.69 2.13
CA GLY A 224 -21.19 10.44 2.90
C GLY A 224 -22.01 9.57 3.88
N THR A 225 -22.37 8.34 3.51
CA THR A 225 -23.09 7.41 4.39
C THR A 225 -22.24 6.89 5.55
N ALA A 226 -20.91 7.00 5.45
CA ALA A 226 -19.97 6.57 6.46
C ALA A 226 -19.31 7.74 7.20
N ARG A 227 -19.85 8.97 7.06
CA ARG A 227 -19.28 10.22 7.61
C ARG A 227 -18.87 10.10 9.08
N ASP A 228 -19.78 9.62 9.92
CA ASP A 228 -19.61 9.50 11.37
C ASP A 228 -19.21 8.07 11.81
N THR A 229 -18.95 7.19 10.85
CA THR A 229 -18.48 5.83 11.12
C THR A 229 -16.99 5.85 11.48
N LEU A 230 -16.62 5.09 12.51
CA LEU A 230 -15.22 4.89 12.87
C LEU A 230 -14.47 4.18 11.75
N VAL A 231 -13.23 4.61 11.49
CA VAL A 231 -12.34 3.94 10.54
C VAL A 231 -12.17 2.46 10.93
N GLY A 232 -12.00 2.20 12.22
CA GLY A 232 -11.83 0.85 12.76
C GLY A 232 -10.42 0.30 12.57
N ASP A 233 -10.07 -0.62 13.45
CA ASP A 233 -8.77 -1.29 13.53
C ASP A 233 -8.99 -2.81 13.63
N ILE A 234 -7.93 -3.61 13.75
CA ILE A 234 -7.97 -5.06 13.92
C ILE A 234 -8.88 -5.44 15.11
N PHE A 235 -8.85 -4.65 16.18
CA PHE A 235 -9.64 -4.89 17.40
C PHE A 235 -11.05 -4.28 17.38
N ARG A 236 -11.33 -3.34 16.47
CA ARG A 236 -12.59 -2.58 16.44
C ARG A 236 -13.12 -2.52 15.03
N LYS A 237 -14.24 -3.18 14.78
CA LYS A 237 -14.92 -3.13 13.48
C LYS A 237 -15.27 -1.68 13.13
N GLY A 238 -15.02 -1.31 11.88
CA GLY A 238 -15.31 0.02 11.32
C GLY A 238 -15.65 -0.09 9.85
N LEU A 239 -14.99 0.73 9.03
CA LEU A 239 -15.17 0.75 7.58
C LEU A 239 -14.83 -0.59 6.90
N SER A 240 -15.50 -0.88 5.79
CA SER A 240 -15.10 -1.97 4.90
C SER A 240 -13.74 -1.68 4.24
N GLY A 241 -13.05 -2.71 3.75
CA GLY A 241 -11.74 -2.53 3.08
C GLY A 241 -11.82 -1.53 1.92
N GLY A 242 -12.85 -1.64 1.07
CA GLY A 242 -13.05 -0.69 -0.03
C GLY A 242 -13.36 0.74 0.43
N GLN A 243 -14.08 0.91 1.55
CA GLN A 243 -14.32 2.24 2.14
C GLN A 243 -13.04 2.83 2.75
N LYS A 244 -12.24 2.02 3.45
CA LYS A 244 -10.92 2.44 3.97
C LYS A 244 -10.03 2.91 2.82
N ARG A 245 -10.00 2.16 1.72
CA ARG A 245 -9.19 2.53 0.56
C ARG A 245 -9.65 3.83 -0.09
N ARG A 246 -10.96 4.01 -0.24
CA ARG A 246 -11.53 5.28 -0.69
C ARG A 246 -11.18 6.43 0.27
N LEU A 247 -11.17 6.21 1.59
CA LEU A 247 -10.77 7.22 2.56
C LEU A 247 -9.29 7.61 2.42
N SER A 248 -8.38 6.66 2.21
CA SER A 248 -6.96 6.96 1.98
C SER A 248 -6.74 7.81 0.74
N ILE A 249 -7.41 7.48 -0.37
CA ILE A 249 -7.38 8.29 -1.59
C ILE A 249 -8.02 9.67 -1.32
N ALA A 250 -9.12 9.73 -0.56
CA ALA A 250 -9.81 10.98 -0.22
C ALA A 250 -8.87 11.96 0.50
N ILE A 251 -8.13 11.48 1.49
CA ILE A 251 -7.19 12.26 2.31
C ILE A 251 -6.16 12.95 1.43
N GLU A 252 -5.61 12.22 0.47
CA GLU A 252 -4.62 12.70 -0.49
C GLU A 252 -5.20 13.75 -1.45
N LEU A 253 -6.44 13.58 -1.88
CA LEU A 253 -7.13 14.51 -2.78
C LEU A 253 -7.48 15.85 -2.12
N LEU A 254 -7.52 15.94 -0.78
CA LEU A 254 -7.75 17.20 -0.08
C LEU A 254 -6.70 18.25 -0.45
N SER A 255 -5.48 17.86 -0.81
CA SER A 255 -4.44 18.81 -1.25
C SER A 255 -4.65 19.33 -2.69
N SER A 256 -5.64 18.80 -3.43
CA SER A 256 -5.79 18.92 -4.89
C SER A 256 -4.45 18.75 -5.61
N PRO A 257 -3.90 17.53 -5.63
CA PRO A 257 -2.71 17.24 -6.39
C PRO A 257 -3.05 17.26 -7.90
N SER A 258 -2.07 17.63 -8.71
CA SER A 258 -2.14 17.52 -10.17
C SER A 258 -1.65 16.15 -10.64
N ILE A 259 -0.70 15.56 -9.91
CA ILE A 259 -0.18 14.21 -10.15
C ILE A 259 -0.58 13.32 -8.98
N LEU A 260 -1.24 12.20 -9.27
CA LEU A 260 -1.63 11.21 -8.27
C LEU A 260 -0.93 9.89 -8.58
N ILE A 261 -0.13 9.40 -7.63
CA ILE A 261 0.59 8.15 -7.74
C ILE A 261 -0.06 7.16 -6.77
N LEU A 262 -0.47 5.99 -7.27
CA LEU A 262 -1.24 5.00 -6.54
C LEU A 262 -0.52 3.65 -6.55
N ASP A 263 0.00 3.25 -5.40
CA ASP A 263 0.63 1.95 -5.23
C ASP A 263 -0.42 0.90 -4.85
N GLU A 264 -0.66 -0.05 -5.76
CA GLU A 264 -1.64 -1.14 -5.64
C GLU A 264 -2.99 -0.84 -4.95
N PRO A 265 -3.73 0.22 -5.32
CA PRO A 265 -5.02 0.57 -4.71
C PRO A 265 -6.16 -0.42 -4.83
N THR A 266 -6.04 -1.45 -5.64
CA THR A 266 -7.07 -2.48 -5.78
C THR A 266 -6.71 -3.76 -5.04
N SER A 267 -5.54 -3.81 -4.39
CA SER A 267 -5.07 -5.00 -3.68
C SER A 267 -5.91 -5.26 -2.43
N GLY A 268 -6.24 -6.53 -2.18
CA GLY A 268 -7.06 -6.96 -1.04
C GLY A 268 -8.55 -6.55 -1.10
N LEU A 269 -9.02 -6.02 -2.23
CA LEU A 269 -10.43 -5.70 -2.46
C LEU A 269 -11.13 -6.80 -3.26
N ASP A 270 -12.42 -7.00 -3.02
CA ASP A 270 -13.27 -7.81 -3.89
C ASP A 270 -13.46 -7.11 -5.25
N SER A 271 -13.81 -7.88 -6.29
CA SER A 271 -13.90 -7.37 -7.66
C SER A 271 -14.85 -6.18 -7.81
N SER A 272 -15.94 -6.14 -7.02
CA SER A 272 -16.91 -5.05 -7.08
C SER A 272 -16.36 -3.76 -6.45
N ALA A 273 -15.69 -3.85 -5.29
CA ALA A 273 -15.06 -2.71 -4.64
C ALA A 273 -13.88 -2.18 -5.47
N ALA A 274 -13.04 -3.05 -6.02
CA ALA A 274 -11.93 -2.67 -6.89
C ALA A 274 -12.42 -1.89 -8.12
N HIS A 275 -13.46 -2.38 -8.80
CA HIS A 275 -14.06 -1.72 -9.95
C HIS A 275 -14.62 -0.33 -9.61
N ASN A 276 -15.26 -0.19 -8.43
CA ASN A 276 -15.79 1.10 -7.98
C ASN A 276 -14.67 2.12 -7.65
N VAL A 277 -13.57 1.67 -7.04
CA VAL A 277 -12.38 2.51 -6.80
C VAL A 277 -11.77 2.96 -8.14
N MET A 278 -11.67 2.05 -9.11
CA MET A 278 -11.12 2.39 -10.42
C MET A 278 -12.00 3.34 -11.23
N LYS A 279 -13.32 3.18 -11.21
CA LYS A 279 -14.24 4.16 -11.83
C LYS A 279 -14.01 5.57 -11.32
N PHE A 280 -13.75 5.71 -10.02
CA PHE A 280 -13.43 6.98 -9.42
C PHE A 280 -12.08 7.53 -9.90
N ILE A 281 -11.05 6.69 -9.97
CA ILE A 281 -9.73 7.07 -10.50
C ILE A 281 -9.82 7.52 -11.96
N VAL A 282 -10.57 6.81 -12.80
CA VAL A 282 -10.80 7.19 -14.21
C VAL A 282 -11.49 8.55 -14.31
N ARG A 283 -12.45 8.85 -13.43
CA ARG A 283 -13.09 10.17 -13.36
C ARG A 283 -12.08 11.27 -13.01
N LEU A 284 -11.16 11.02 -12.08
CA LEU A 284 -10.09 11.97 -11.76
C LEU A 284 -9.18 12.25 -12.95
N CYS A 285 -8.84 11.22 -13.74
CA CYS A 285 -8.11 11.40 -15.00
C CYS A 285 -8.92 12.28 -15.96
N ALA A 286 -10.21 12.01 -16.14
CA ALA A 286 -11.09 12.80 -17.01
C ALA A 286 -11.20 14.28 -16.59
N GLU A 287 -11.00 14.60 -15.30
CA GLU A 287 -10.90 15.96 -14.78
C GLU A 287 -9.53 16.63 -15.04
N GLY A 288 -8.62 15.95 -15.75
CA GLY A 288 -7.31 16.45 -16.16
C GLY A 288 -6.19 16.18 -15.16
N LYS A 289 -6.34 15.21 -14.24
CA LYS A 289 -5.24 14.76 -13.39
C LYS A 289 -4.36 13.76 -14.13
N THR A 290 -3.09 13.72 -13.77
CA THR A 290 -2.15 12.69 -14.23
C THR A 290 -2.12 11.59 -13.18
N VAL A 291 -2.45 10.35 -13.57
CA VAL A 291 -2.50 9.24 -12.61
C VAL A 291 -1.57 8.11 -13.02
N VAL A 292 -0.73 7.68 -12.08
CA VAL A 292 0.14 6.50 -12.20
C VAL A 292 -0.36 5.46 -11.22
N HIS A 293 -0.56 4.23 -11.68
CA HIS A 293 -1.06 3.15 -10.85
C HIS A 293 -0.31 1.84 -11.15
N GLN A 294 -0.01 1.05 -10.12
CA GLN A 294 0.39 -0.36 -10.23
C GLN A 294 -0.83 -1.30 -10.09
N PRO A 295 -1.47 -1.78 -11.19
CA PRO A 295 -2.71 -2.56 -11.12
C PRO A 295 -2.54 -4.08 -11.03
N SER A 296 -3.64 -4.74 -10.67
CA SER A 296 -3.88 -6.15 -11.02
C SER A 296 -4.48 -6.30 -12.42
N SER A 297 -4.41 -7.50 -12.99
CA SER A 297 -4.95 -7.82 -14.32
C SER A 297 -6.44 -7.52 -14.48
N LEU A 298 -7.21 -7.55 -13.38
CA LEU A 298 -8.65 -7.32 -13.35
C LEU A 298 -9.07 -5.94 -13.90
N VAL A 299 -8.21 -4.92 -13.74
CA VAL A 299 -8.55 -3.52 -14.04
C VAL A 299 -7.82 -3.00 -15.28
N TYR A 300 -7.12 -3.89 -15.99
CA TYR A 300 -6.29 -3.58 -17.16
C TYR A 300 -7.04 -2.82 -18.27
N GLU A 301 -8.30 -3.15 -18.52
CA GLU A 301 -9.08 -2.52 -19.60
C GLU A 301 -9.34 -1.03 -19.38
N MET A 302 -9.21 -0.52 -18.15
CA MET A 302 -9.46 0.88 -17.83
C MET A 302 -8.27 1.80 -18.10
N PHE A 303 -7.09 1.24 -18.41
CA PHE A 303 -5.86 2.01 -18.62
C PHE A 303 -5.77 2.58 -20.03
N THR A 304 -5.20 3.78 -20.11
CA THR A 304 -4.90 4.44 -21.39
C THR A 304 -3.48 4.14 -21.84
N ASN A 305 -2.54 4.09 -20.89
CA ASN A 305 -1.12 3.84 -21.14
C ASN A 305 -0.60 2.73 -20.25
N ASP A 306 0.37 1.98 -20.77
CA ASP A 306 1.01 0.88 -20.09
C ASP A 306 2.54 1.06 -20.09
N ILE A 307 3.16 0.70 -18.98
CA ILE A 307 4.61 0.56 -18.81
C ILE A 307 4.86 -0.87 -18.35
N VAL A 308 5.59 -1.64 -19.14
CA VAL A 308 6.01 -3.00 -18.80
C VAL A 308 7.49 -3.00 -18.46
N LEU A 309 7.80 -3.36 -17.21
CA LEU A 309 9.15 -3.52 -16.71
C LEU A 309 9.50 -5.00 -16.57
N SER A 310 10.75 -5.34 -16.87
CA SER A 310 11.34 -6.64 -16.51
C SER A 310 12.81 -6.46 -16.16
N ALA A 311 13.25 -7.11 -15.09
CA ALA A 311 14.63 -7.03 -14.58
C ALA A 311 15.21 -5.59 -14.49
N GLY A 312 14.37 -4.59 -14.16
CA GLY A 312 14.79 -3.19 -14.06
C GLY A 312 14.86 -2.42 -15.38
N GLN A 313 14.49 -3.04 -16.51
CA GLN A 313 14.51 -2.44 -17.83
C GLN A 313 13.10 -2.29 -18.42
N THR A 314 12.93 -1.33 -19.33
CA THR A 314 11.64 -1.09 -20.03
C THR A 314 11.51 -2.02 -21.22
N VAL A 315 10.47 -2.86 -21.20
CA VAL A 315 10.10 -3.75 -22.32
C VAL A 315 9.08 -3.09 -23.24
N TYR A 316 8.19 -2.29 -22.66
CA TYR A 316 7.18 -1.54 -23.39
C TYR A 316 6.79 -0.30 -22.60
N CYS A 317 6.62 0.83 -23.27
CA CYS A 317 5.92 1.99 -22.74
C CYS A 317 5.10 2.58 -23.88
N GLY A 318 3.83 2.87 -23.66
CA GLY A 318 2.97 3.47 -24.68
C GLY A 318 1.48 3.24 -24.47
N PRO A 319 0.66 3.62 -25.47
CA PRO A 319 -0.79 3.43 -25.41
C PRO A 319 -1.17 1.95 -25.35
N ARG A 320 -2.10 1.60 -24.46
CA ARG A 320 -2.58 0.22 -24.27
C ARG A 320 -2.98 -0.46 -25.58
N SER A 321 -3.66 0.27 -26.48
CA SER A 321 -4.13 -0.24 -27.78
C SER A 321 -3.02 -0.71 -28.72
N LYS A 322 -1.81 -0.16 -28.57
CA LYS A 322 -0.63 -0.52 -29.38
C LYS A 322 0.18 -1.66 -28.77
N MET A 323 -0.13 -2.11 -27.56
CA MET A 323 0.67 -3.15 -26.88
C MET A 323 0.54 -4.50 -27.58
N ILE A 324 -0.69 -4.96 -27.86
CA ILE A 324 -0.92 -6.27 -28.53
C ILE A 324 -0.29 -6.30 -29.93
N PRO A 325 -0.50 -5.30 -30.81
CA PRO A 325 0.18 -5.26 -32.11
C PRO A 325 1.71 -5.23 -32.01
N TYR A 326 2.26 -4.54 -31.00
CA TYR A 326 3.70 -4.47 -30.79
C TYR A 326 4.29 -5.84 -30.45
N PHE A 327 3.71 -6.56 -29.49
CA PHE A 327 4.21 -7.89 -29.13
C PHE A 327 3.96 -8.92 -30.25
N ALA A 328 2.87 -8.81 -31.00
CA ALA A 328 2.67 -9.63 -32.19
C ALA A 328 3.79 -9.42 -33.24
N SER A 329 4.24 -8.18 -33.44
CA SER A 329 5.33 -7.87 -34.37
C SER A 329 6.70 -8.41 -33.93
N THR A 330 6.88 -8.68 -32.63
CA THR A 330 8.10 -9.30 -32.08
C THR A 330 8.01 -10.83 -32.00
N GLY A 331 6.89 -11.42 -32.46
CA GLY A 331 6.67 -12.87 -32.52
C GLY A 331 5.85 -13.46 -31.37
N TYR A 332 5.23 -12.62 -30.54
CA TYR A 332 4.45 -13.05 -29.37
C TYR A 332 2.98 -12.61 -29.49
N GLU A 333 2.15 -13.51 -30.01
CA GLU A 333 0.71 -13.27 -30.13
C GLU A 333 -0.01 -13.64 -28.83
N CYS A 334 -0.88 -12.74 -28.37
CA CYS A 334 -1.71 -12.99 -27.19
C CYS A 334 -2.87 -13.95 -27.53
N PRO A 335 -3.06 -15.05 -26.79
CA PRO A 335 -4.23 -15.92 -26.95
C PRO A 335 -5.55 -15.18 -26.72
N GLN A 336 -6.61 -15.55 -27.45
CA GLN A 336 -7.91 -14.83 -27.43
C GLN A 336 -8.65 -14.88 -26.08
N TYR A 337 -8.42 -15.91 -25.26
CA TYR A 337 -9.11 -16.12 -23.99
C TYR A 337 -8.23 -15.81 -22.76
N MET A 338 -7.08 -15.18 -22.98
CA MET A 338 -6.15 -14.81 -21.91
C MET A 338 -6.17 -13.30 -21.72
N ASN A 339 -6.10 -12.84 -20.46
CA ASN A 339 -5.96 -11.43 -20.18
C ASN A 339 -4.59 -10.94 -20.70
N PRO A 340 -4.53 -9.91 -21.58
CA PRO A 340 -3.27 -9.43 -22.12
C PRO A 340 -2.26 -9.01 -21.05
N ALA A 341 -2.70 -8.43 -19.94
CA ALA A 341 -1.82 -8.05 -18.84
C ALA A 341 -1.14 -9.28 -18.22
N GLU A 342 -1.88 -10.37 -17.98
CA GLU A 342 -1.33 -11.60 -17.42
C GLU A 342 -0.39 -12.27 -18.40
N TYR A 343 -0.77 -12.33 -19.68
CA TYR A 343 0.06 -12.89 -20.73
C TYR A 343 1.40 -12.16 -20.82
N PHE A 344 1.40 -10.83 -20.97
CA PHE A 344 2.66 -10.08 -21.10
C PHE A 344 3.49 -10.07 -19.82
N ILE A 345 2.88 -10.09 -18.63
CA ILE A 345 3.62 -10.25 -17.37
C ILE A 345 4.29 -11.62 -17.31
N SER A 346 3.58 -12.70 -17.69
CA SER A 346 4.15 -14.06 -17.73
C SER A 346 5.28 -14.17 -18.75
N LEU A 347 5.12 -13.53 -19.92
CA LEU A 347 6.09 -13.54 -21.00
C LEU A 347 7.43 -12.90 -20.61
N VAL A 348 7.38 -11.79 -19.88
CA VAL A 348 8.57 -11.05 -19.45
C VAL A 348 9.13 -11.53 -18.11
N ASN A 349 8.52 -12.55 -17.49
CA ASN A 349 8.98 -13.09 -16.22
C ASN A 349 10.09 -14.12 -16.44
N THR A 350 11.27 -13.85 -15.91
CA THR A 350 12.46 -14.72 -16.02
C THR A 350 12.37 -16.01 -15.20
N ASP A 351 11.39 -16.11 -14.29
CA ASP A 351 11.28 -17.22 -13.35
C ASP A 351 10.55 -18.45 -13.91
N PHE A 352 9.86 -18.33 -15.06
CA PHE A 352 9.10 -19.43 -15.68
C PHE A 352 9.85 -20.04 -16.87
N GLU A 353 9.66 -21.32 -17.19
CA GLU A 353 10.41 -22.00 -18.27
C GLU A 353 10.09 -21.47 -19.69
N ASP A 354 8.86 -20.99 -19.94
CA ASP A 354 8.38 -20.48 -21.23
C ASP A 354 8.53 -18.95 -21.38
N HIS A 355 9.62 -18.37 -20.90
CA HIS A 355 9.83 -16.92 -20.93
C HIS A 355 10.52 -16.43 -22.21
N ALA A 356 10.19 -15.22 -22.63
CA ALA A 356 10.92 -14.54 -23.68
C ALA A 356 12.31 -14.10 -23.18
N GLU A 357 13.29 -14.09 -24.08
CA GLU A 357 14.58 -13.48 -23.79
C GLU A 357 14.42 -11.95 -23.60
N VAL A 358 14.36 -11.53 -22.34
CA VAL A 358 14.19 -10.12 -21.93
C VAL A 358 15.16 -9.17 -22.66
N PRO A 359 16.46 -9.49 -22.85
CA PRO A 359 17.38 -8.62 -23.57
C PRO A 359 16.98 -8.38 -25.04
N LYS A 360 16.42 -9.40 -25.72
CA LYS A 360 15.92 -9.25 -27.09
C LYS A 360 14.72 -8.31 -27.14
N LEU A 361 13.80 -8.43 -26.19
CA LEU A 361 12.61 -7.57 -26.11
C LEU A 361 12.97 -6.11 -25.79
N VAL A 362 13.90 -5.87 -24.87
CA VAL A 362 14.38 -4.51 -24.53
C VAL A 362 15.07 -3.86 -25.73
N PHE A 363 15.88 -4.62 -26.47
CA PHE A 363 16.50 -4.14 -27.70
C PHE A 363 15.49 -3.84 -28.80
N ALA A 364 14.49 -4.72 -28.98
CA ALA A 364 13.40 -4.50 -29.91
C ALA A 364 12.62 -3.22 -29.56
N TYR A 365 12.34 -2.98 -28.28
CA TYR A 365 11.68 -1.77 -27.81
C TYR A 365 12.48 -0.52 -28.13
N THR A 366 13.79 -0.53 -27.83
CA THR A 366 14.69 0.60 -28.08
C THR A 366 14.72 1.00 -29.56
N LYS A 367 14.60 0.03 -30.47
CA LYS A 367 14.55 0.26 -31.92
C LYS A 367 13.15 0.59 -32.45
N SER A 368 12.11 0.26 -31.71
CA SER A 368 10.72 0.39 -32.13
C SER A 368 10.31 1.85 -32.36
N ASP A 369 9.31 2.03 -33.22
CA ASP A 369 8.73 3.35 -33.43
C ASP A 369 7.92 3.84 -32.22
N VAL A 370 7.50 2.93 -31.33
CA VAL A 370 6.81 3.29 -30.08
C VAL A 370 7.74 4.04 -29.15
N SER A 371 8.99 3.57 -28.98
CA SER A 371 10.01 4.25 -28.17
C SER A 371 10.34 5.64 -28.74
N LYS A 372 10.51 5.75 -30.05
CA LYS A 372 10.73 7.05 -30.72
C LYS A 372 9.54 8.00 -30.52
N GLN A 373 8.31 7.52 -30.67
CA GLN A 373 7.10 8.33 -30.45
C GLN A 373 7.03 8.89 -29.02
N ILE A 374 7.46 8.12 -28.02
CA ILE A 374 7.52 8.60 -26.63
C ILE A 374 8.60 9.67 -26.48
N GLN A 375 9.79 9.44 -27.02
CA GLN A 375 10.87 10.41 -26.95
C GLN A 375 10.48 11.73 -27.64
N ASP A 376 9.80 11.66 -28.78
CA ASP A 376 9.28 12.82 -29.50
C ASP A 376 8.17 13.54 -28.71
N ARG A 377 7.31 12.81 -27.98
CA ARG A 377 6.31 13.40 -27.08
C ARG A 377 6.98 14.14 -25.93
N ILE A 378 7.97 13.53 -25.27
CA ILE A 378 8.76 14.16 -24.19
C ILE A 378 9.42 15.46 -24.69
N ASN A 379 10.04 15.42 -25.87
CA ASN A 379 10.69 16.59 -26.46
C ASN A 379 9.68 17.70 -26.84
N ARG A 380 8.49 17.34 -27.33
CA ARG A 380 7.40 18.30 -27.61
C ARG A 380 6.86 18.96 -26.36
N ASP A 381 6.68 18.21 -25.28
CA ASP A 381 6.24 18.76 -24.00
C ASP A 381 7.28 19.72 -23.40
N ARG A 382 8.58 19.37 -23.50
CA ARG A 382 9.67 20.28 -23.12
C ARG A 382 9.63 21.61 -23.86
N ALA A 383 9.17 21.63 -25.11
CA ALA A 383 9.04 22.86 -25.88
C ALA A 383 7.78 23.65 -25.48
N THR A 384 6.67 22.96 -25.23
CA THR A 384 5.35 23.59 -25.04
C THR A 384 5.12 24.06 -23.59
N LEU A 385 5.57 23.28 -22.60
CA LEU A 385 5.17 23.45 -21.20
C LEU A 385 6.07 24.37 -20.37
N LYS A 386 7.20 24.84 -20.91
CA LYS A 386 8.11 25.81 -20.27
C LYS A 386 7.44 27.13 -19.85
N HIS A 387 6.28 27.44 -20.41
CA HIS A 387 5.55 28.70 -20.19
C HIS A 387 4.48 28.62 -19.09
N LEU A 388 4.30 27.47 -18.43
CA LEU A 388 3.29 27.33 -17.36
C LEU A 388 3.76 28.00 -16.05
N PRO A 389 2.85 28.69 -15.33
CA PRO A 389 3.20 29.42 -14.11
C PRO A 389 3.66 28.49 -12.98
N ASP A 390 4.56 29.02 -12.16
CA ASP A 390 5.19 28.32 -11.04
C ASP A 390 4.13 27.81 -10.03
N ILE A 391 4.09 26.50 -9.80
CA ILE A 391 3.10 25.84 -8.94
C ILE A 391 3.56 25.87 -7.47
N ARG A 392 3.97 27.05 -6.97
CA ARG A 392 4.36 27.20 -5.56
C ARG A 392 3.12 27.38 -4.69
N LYS A 393 2.65 26.30 -4.05
CA LYS A 393 1.78 26.45 -2.87
C LYS A 393 2.65 26.76 -1.65
N ARG A 394 2.20 27.67 -0.79
CA ARG A 394 2.87 27.95 0.49
C ARG A 394 2.72 26.75 1.43
N PRO A 395 3.77 26.39 2.20
CA PRO A 395 3.68 25.29 3.14
C PRO A 395 2.70 25.61 4.29
N PRO A 396 2.18 24.58 4.98
CA PRO A 396 1.37 24.77 6.18
C PRO A 396 2.20 25.39 7.31
N SER A 397 1.56 26.12 8.22
CA SER A 397 2.24 26.69 9.40
C SER A 397 2.56 25.63 10.45
N ALA A 398 3.80 25.60 10.95
CA ALA A 398 4.26 24.62 11.93
C ALA A 398 3.43 24.60 13.24
N TRP A 399 3.00 25.76 13.74
CA TRP A 399 2.17 25.84 14.96
C TRP A 399 0.79 25.21 14.80
N ARG A 400 0.17 25.38 13.63
CA ARG A 400 -1.10 24.72 13.29
C ARG A 400 -0.91 23.21 13.23
N GLN A 401 0.17 22.74 12.61
CA GLN A 401 0.50 21.32 12.57
C GLN A 401 0.68 20.76 13.98
N PHE A 402 1.46 21.44 14.82
CA PHE A 402 1.67 21.07 16.21
C PHE A 402 0.35 20.96 16.98
N GLY A 403 -0.52 21.98 16.90
CA GLY A 403 -1.82 21.98 17.57
C GLY A 403 -2.74 20.83 17.10
N VAL A 404 -2.80 20.58 15.79
CA VAL A 404 -3.60 19.47 15.23
C VAL A 404 -3.04 18.12 15.65
N LEU A 405 -1.72 17.94 15.64
CA LEU A 405 -1.07 16.70 16.05
C LEU A 405 -1.22 16.43 17.55
N MET A 406 -1.13 17.47 18.39
CA MET A 406 -1.38 17.35 19.83
C MET A 406 -2.83 16.97 20.12
N TYR A 407 -3.78 17.65 19.49
CA TYR A 407 -5.20 17.30 19.58
C TYR A 407 -5.45 15.85 19.14
N ARG A 408 -4.91 15.45 17.99
CA ARG A 408 -5.00 14.08 17.47
C ARG A 408 -4.41 13.08 18.46
N ASN A 409 -3.23 13.34 19.02
CA ASN A 409 -2.59 12.42 19.95
C ASN A 409 -3.39 12.28 21.25
N LEU A 410 -3.85 13.40 21.81
CA LEU A 410 -4.67 13.42 23.03
C LEU A 410 -5.97 12.64 22.85
N VAL A 411 -6.72 12.93 21.79
CA VAL A 411 -7.99 12.23 21.50
C VAL A 411 -7.74 10.74 21.26
N ASN A 412 -6.67 10.40 20.53
CA ASN A 412 -6.31 9.00 20.29
C ASN A 412 -6.03 8.27 21.62
N ASN A 413 -5.25 8.88 22.51
CA ASN A 413 -4.91 8.28 23.81
C ASN A 413 -6.15 8.12 24.71
N ILE A 414 -7.08 9.09 24.68
CA ILE A 414 -8.33 9.02 25.44
C ILE A 414 -9.25 7.90 24.89
N ARG A 415 -9.39 7.78 23.57
CA ARG A 415 -10.29 6.81 22.92
C ARG A 415 -9.72 5.39 22.81
N ASN A 416 -8.40 5.23 22.89
CA ASN A 416 -7.71 3.94 22.92
C ASN A 416 -7.15 3.67 24.31
N PRO A 417 -8.01 3.25 25.26
CA PRO A 417 -7.63 3.25 26.65
C PRO A 417 -6.57 2.19 27.00
N GLY A 418 -6.48 1.11 26.21
CA GLY A 418 -5.69 -0.07 26.56
C GLY A 418 -4.25 0.25 26.95
N ILE A 419 -3.44 0.83 26.07
CA ILE A 419 -2.01 1.01 26.36
C ILE A 419 -1.77 2.16 27.34
N TYR A 420 -2.49 3.27 27.22
CA TYR A 420 -2.25 4.45 28.04
C TYR A 420 -2.74 4.29 29.47
N TRP A 421 -3.96 3.77 29.70
CA TRP A 421 -4.48 3.59 31.05
C TRP A 421 -3.81 2.46 31.80
N ILE A 422 -3.42 1.38 31.12
CA ILE A 422 -2.62 0.32 31.76
C ILE A 422 -1.30 0.90 32.26
N ARG A 423 -0.63 1.74 31.47
CA ARG A 423 0.59 2.43 31.93
C ARG A 423 0.31 3.37 33.10
N LEU A 424 -0.73 4.20 33.01
CA LEU A 424 -1.10 5.11 34.09
C LEU A 424 -1.39 4.37 35.40
N PHE A 425 -2.16 3.28 35.31
CA PHE A 425 -2.48 2.42 36.45
C PHE A 425 -1.23 1.72 36.99
N MET A 426 -0.34 1.23 36.12
CA MET A 426 0.94 0.66 36.53
C MET A 426 1.80 1.67 37.29
N TYR A 427 1.89 2.93 36.82
CA TYR A 427 2.59 3.99 37.54
C TYR A 427 1.95 4.29 38.88
N PHE A 428 0.61 4.31 38.94
CA PHE A 428 -0.10 4.50 40.19
C PHE A 428 0.23 3.38 41.19
N CYS A 429 0.14 2.11 40.77
CA CYS A 429 0.48 0.96 41.61
C CYS A 429 1.94 0.97 42.06
N LEU A 430 2.87 1.32 41.18
CA LEU A 430 4.28 1.43 41.55
C LEU A 430 4.53 2.58 42.53
N SER A 431 3.98 3.77 42.25
CA SER A 431 4.10 4.92 43.13
C SER A 431 3.49 4.62 44.50
N PHE A 432 2.38 3.90 44.53
CA PHE A 432 1.74 3.44 45.76
C PHE A 432 2.65 2.44 46.50
N MET A 433 3.20 1.43 45.80
CA MET A 433 4.12 0.44 46.38
C MET A 433 5.35 1.11 47.00
N VAL A 434 6.04 1.97 46.25
CA VAL A 434 7.21 2.73 46.74
C VAL A 434 6.79 3.63 47.91
N GLY A 435 5.66 4.35 47.80
CA GLY A 435 5.15 5.18 48.89
C GLY A 435 4.87 4.40 50.17
N THR A 436 4.25 3.23 50.07
CA THR A 436 3.96 2.36 51.23
C THR A 436 5.21 1.72 51.83
N MET A 437 6.23 1.40 51.03
CA MET A 437 7.49 0.83 51.53
C MET A 437 8.19 1.81 52.51
N TYR A 438 8.12 3.10 52.23
CA TYR A 438 8.78 4.14 53.04
C TYR A 438 7.86 4.79 54.09
N LEU A 439 6.56 4.48 54.09
CA LEU A 439 5.60 5.03 55.06
C LEU A 439 5.90 4.56 56.50
N SER A 440 6.57 3.41 56.67
CA SER A 440 6.89 2.82 57.98
C SER A 440 8.25 3.27 58.56
N ASN A 441 9.11 3.94 57.80
CA ASN A 441 10.46 4.38 58.22
C ASN A 441 10.49 5.89 58.57
N ASN A 442 9.34 6.48 58.86
CA ASN A 442 9.13 7.93 58.82
C ASN A 442 9.75 8.70 59.99
N ASP A 443 10.30 8.01 61.00
CA ASP A 443 10.79 8.67 62.21
C ASP A 443 12.25 9.18 62.08
N ASP A 444 13.07 8.66 61.15
CA ASP A 444 14.40 9.18 60.83
C ASP A 444 14.81 8.82 59.37
N LEU A 445 14.37 9.62 58.39
CA LEU A 445 14.80 9.46 56.99
C LEU A 445 16.26 9.90 56.83
N THR A 446 17.18 8.95 56.66
CA THR A 446 18.61 9.19 56.45
C THR A 446 18.93 9.46 54.98
N GLU A 447 20.01 10.20 54.66
CA GLU A 447 20.47 10.39 53.27
C GLU A 447 20.76 9.05 52.54
N GLU A 448 21.08 8.01 53.30
CA GLU A 448 21.30 6.64 52.81
C GLU A 448 20.03 5.96 52.26
N ASP A 449 18.83 6.37 52.69
CA ASP A 449 17.54 5.82 52.23
C ASP A 449 16.98 6.55 51.00
N LEU A 450 17.35 7.83 50.83
CA LEU A 450 16.91 8.69 49.73
C LEU A 450 17.57 8.30 48.39
N ILE A 451 18.84 7.89 48.43
CA ILE A 451 19.61 7.50 47.24
C ILE A 451 19.00 6.25 46.56
N PRO A 452 18.70 5.15 47.29
CA PRO A 452 17.99 3.99 46.73
C PRO A 452 16.60 4.37 46.19
N MET A 453 15.84 5.23 46.88
CA MET A 453 14.51 5.66 46.42
C MET A 453 14.60 6.37 45.06
N LEU A 454 15.48 7.36 44.93
CA LEU A 454 15.69 8.08 43.68
C LEU A 454 16.21 7.14 42.58
N PHE A 455 17.08 6.19 42.94
CA PHE A 455 17.56 5.18 42.01
C PHE A 455 16.44 4.26 41.52
N TYR A 456 15.53 3.79 42.39
CA TYR A 456 14.38 2.97 41.98
C TYR A 456 13.42 3.72 41.06
N VAL A 457 13.11 4.99 41.38
CA VAL A 457 12.28 5.84 40.53
C VAL A 457 12.95 6.07 39.17
N GLN A 458 14.25 6.37 39.16
CA GLN A 458 15.00 6.62 37.92
C GLN A 458 15.20 5.35 37.09
N ALA A 459 15.50 4.21 37.72
CA ALA A 459 15.64 2.91 37.07
C ALA A 459 14.32 2.48 36.43
N PHE A 460 13.18 2.72 37.08
CA PHE A 460 11.87 2.42 36.49
C PHE A 460 11.54 3.33 35.30
N LEU A 461 11.78 4.63 35.42
CA LEU A 461 11.60 5.58 34.32
C LEU A 461 12.52 5.27 33.11
N LEU A 462 13.69 4.67 33.36
CA LEU A 462 14.63 4.25 32.32
C LEU A 462 14.31 2.86 31.74
N ALA A 463 13.82 1.92 32.55
CA ALA A 463 13.48 0.56 32.12
C ALA A 463 12.39 0.59 31.02
N GLU A 464 11.40 1.46 31.14
CA GLU A 464 10.38 1.64 30.09
C GLU A 464 10.93 2.25 28.79
N ARG A 465 11.98 3.09 28.86
CA ARG A 465 12.66 3.58 27.64
C ARG A 465 13.31 2.42 26.87
N GLY A 466 13.74 1.37 27.56
CA GLY A 466 14.24 0.13 26.95
C GLY A 466 13.16 -0.62 26.17
N GLU A 467 11.98 -0.80 26.77
CA GLU A 467 10.86 -1.51 26.13
C GLU A 467 10.22 -0.75 24.96
N LEU A 468 10.18 0.59 25.03
CA LEU A 468 9.70 1.44 23.92
C LEU A 468 10.59 1.34 22.66
N ARG A 469 11.89 1.11 22.83
CA ARG A 469 12.83 0.94 21.70
C ARG A 469 12.69 -0.42 21.02
N VAL A 470 12.33 -1.47 21.77
CA VAL A 470 12.14 -2.83 21.21
C VAL A 470 10.82 -2.94 20.45
N ARG A 471 9.78 -2.18 20.83
CA ARG A 471 8.46 -2.20 20.16
C ARG A 471 8.30 -1.24 18.97
N GLN A 472 9.28 -0.38 18.69
CA GLN A 472 9.24 0.57 17.55
C GLN A 472 10.04 0.11 16.32
N LEU A 473 10.65 -1.08 16.35
CA LEU A 473 11.11 -1.69 15.11
C LEU A 473 9.87 -2.15 14.31
N PRO A 474 9.67 -1.72 13.06
CA PRO A 474 8.63 -2.29 12.21
C PRO A 474 8.83 -3.80 12.09
N GLY A 475 7.74 -4.54 12.05
CA GLY A 475 7.69 -6.01 11.94
C GLY A 475 8.15 -6.55 10.57
N ASP A 476 9.09 -5.90 9.90
CA ASP A 476 9.69 -6.33 8.64
C ASP A 476 10.93 -7.18 8.90
N ALA A 477 10.76 -8.34 9.56
CA ALA A 477 11.81 -9.36 9.63
C ALA A 477 11.31 -10.77 9.99
N ALA A 478 10.02 -11.08 9.87
CA ALA A 478 9.49 -12.41 10.21
C ALA A 478 8.63 -12.96 9.06
N GLY A 479 9.27 -13.26 7.94
CA GLY A 479 8.57 -13.75 6.76
C GLY A 479 9.43 -14.40 5.69
N HIS A 480 10.59 -14.98 6.02
CA HIS A 480 11.33 -15.84 5.09
C HIS A 480 12.13 -16.90 5.85
N LEU A 481 11.47 -18.02 6.15
CA LEU A 481 12.12 -19.31 6.34
C LEU A 481 12.13 -20.00 4.98
N PRO A 482 13.29 -20.27 4.35
CA PRO A 482 13.32 -21.08 3.16
C PRO A 482 13.13 -22.55 3.54
N HIS A 483 12.15 -23.19 2.91
CA HIS A 483 12.02 -24.63 2.83
C HIS A 483 13.33 -25.21 2.27
N ARG A 484 14.03 -26.01 3.07
CA ARG A 484 15.23 -26.72 2.63
C ARG A 484 14.81 -28.04 1.99
N GLY A 485 14.85 -28.06 0.66
CA GLY A 485 14.75 -29.27 -0.15
C GLY A 485 15.93 -30.21 0.13
N HIS A 486 15.59 -31.49 0.14
CA HIS A 486 16.47 -32.64 0.15
C HIS A 486 17.27 -32.70 -1.17
N VAL A 487 18.57 -33.03 -1.11
CA VAL A 487 19.30 -34.02 -1.94
C VAL A 487 20.82 -33.91 -1.67
N ASP A 488 21.35 -35.09 -1.37
CA ASP A 488 22.71 -35.65 -1.25
C ASP A 488 23.99 -34.92 -1.69
N GLY A 489 25.08 -35.24 -0.95
CA GLY A 489 26.35 -35.61 -1.61
C GLY A 489 27.66 -34.97 -1.10
N ALA A 490 28.31 -35.67 -0.15
CA ALA A 490 29.77 -35.80 0.03
C ALA A 490 30.66 -34.63 0.53
N GLY A 491 31.21 -34.83 1.74
CA GLY A 491 32.66 -34.80 1.97
C GLY A 491 33.28 -33.58 2.66
N GLY A 492 33.90 -33.79 3.83
CA GLY A 492 35.05 -32.99 4.29
C GLY A 492 34.92 -32.37 5.67
N ALA A 493 35.71 -32.90 6.61
CA ALA A 493 35.81 -32.51 8.01
C ALA A 493 36.46 -31.13 8.25
N ALA A 494 36.04 -30.44 9.33
CA ALA A 494 36.92 -29.78 10.31
C ALA A 494 36.08 -29.09 11.40
N GLY A 495 36.42 -29.35 12.67
CA GLY A 495 35.76 -28.78 13.84
C GLY A 495 36.08 -27.30 14.07
N GLY A 496 35.16 -26.60 14.73
CA GLY A 496 35.34 -25.22 15.17
C GLY A 496 34.29 -24.86 16.22
N SER A 497 34.76 -24.65 17.44
CA SER A 497 34.02 -24.31 18.66
C SER A 497 33.10 -23.09 18.48
N GLU A 498 31.81 -23.28 18.75
CA GLU A 498 30.78 -22.23 18.76
C GLU A 498 30.82 -21.50 20.11
N ARG A 499 31.54 -20.38 20.18
CA ARG A 499 31.47 -19.44 21.31
C ARG A 499 30.33 -18.46 21.06
N VAL A 500 29.25 -18.63 21.82
CA VAL A 500 28.16 -17.65 21.99
C VAL A 500 28.75 -16.36 22.57
N ARG A 501 28.90 -15.33 21.72
CA ARG A 501 29.37 -14.00 22.13
C ARG A 501 28.15 -13.14 22.48
N VAL A 502 27.85 -13.07 23.77
CA VAL A 502 26.92 -12.09 24.36
C VAL A 502 27.56 -10.71 24.19
N LEU A 503 26.98 -9.87 23.33
CA LEU A 503 27.37 -8.47 23.18
C LEU A 503 26.86 -7.67 24.40
N LEU A 504 27.70 -7.59 25.44
CA LEU A 504 27.58 -6.57 26.48
C LEU A 504 28.06 -5.24 25.88
N ALA A 505 27.22 -4.21 25.98
CA ALA A 505 27.53 -2.86 25.55
C ALA A 505 28.67 -2.28 26.42
N GLU A 506 29.76 -1.85 25.80
CA GLU A 506 30.82 -1.09 26.45
C GLU A 506 30.35 0.36 26.75
N PRO A 507 30.74 0.94 27.91
CA PRO A 507 30.46 2.34 28.21
C PRO A 507 31.42 3.28 27.46
N VAL A 508 30.84 4.35 26.89
CA VAL A 508 31.55 5.46 26.22
C VAL A 508 32.45 6.20 27.23
N PRO A 509 33.72 6.49 26.91
CA PRO A 509 34.60 7.24 27.80
C PRO A 509 34.25 8.73 27.79
N VAL A 510 34.05 9.29 28.99
CA VAL A 510 33.91 10.72 29.24
C VAL A 510 35.28 11.39 29.03
N ALA A 511 35.37 12.28 28.05
CA ALA A 511 36.52 13.15 27.85
C ALA A 511 36.60 14.18 28.99
N ARG A 512 37.68 14.13 29.78
CA ARG A 512 38.14 15.22 30.63
C ARG A 512 38.83 16.28 29.76
N GLY A 513 38.51 17.55 29.98
CA GLY A 513 39.23 18.67 29.36
C GLY A 513 38.75 20.04 29.84
N VAL A 514 39.38 20.50 30.93
CA VAL A 514 39.44 21.85 31.53
C VAL A 514 38.21 22.35 32.29
#